data_AF-A0A8E5UAU7-F1
#
_entry.id   AF-A0A8E5UAU7-F1
#
_cell.length_a   1.000
_cell.length_b   1.000
_cell.length_c   1.000
_cell.angle_alpha   90.00
_cell.angle_beta   90.00
_cell.angle_gamma   90.00
#
_symmetry.space_group_name_H-M   'P 1'
#
loop_
_entity.id
_entity.type
_entity.pdbx_description
1 polymer ?
#
loop_
_entity_poly.entity_id
_entity_poly.type
_entity_poly.pdbx_seq_one_letter_code
_entity_poly.pdbx_strand_id
1 'polypeptide(L)'
;MKKLAAIVAVMALCSTPVLAAQQGGFSGPSATQTQGGGFVGPNGSSTTVESAKSLRDDAWVTLRGNIVERISDDLYVFKDATGTINVDIDHKRWNGLTVTPQDTVEIQGEVDKDWNSVEIDVKQIRKVNP
;
A
#
# COMPACT_ATOMS: atom_id res chain seq x y z
N MET A 1 -29.97 -71.61 -12.64
CA MET A 1 -29.88 -70.38 -11.82
C MET A 1 -28.43 -69.93 -11.77
N LYS A 2 -28.21 -68.59 -11.76
CA LYS A 2 -26.93 -67.83 -11.59
C LYS A 2 -26.27 -67.48 -12.95
N LYS A 3 -26.49 -66.27 -13.53
CA LYS A 3 -25.92 -64.93 -13.20
C LYS A 3 -24.39 -64.94 -13.44
N LEU A 4 -23.70 -64.08 -14.22
CA LEU A 4 -23.95 -62.75 -14.80
C LEU A 4 -23.05 -62.56 -16.04
N ALA A 5 -23.49 -61.72 -16.97
CA ALA A 5 -22.61 -60.94 -17.86
C ALA A 5 -22.41 -59.55 -17.23
N ALA A 6 -21.20 -58.98 -17.32
CA ALA A 6 -20.96 -57.60 -17.80
C ALA A 6 -19.58 -57.05 -17.39
N ILE A 7 -18.80 -56.72 -18.43
CA ILE A 7 -18.10 -55.45 -18.65
C ILE A 7 -17.00 -55.08 -17.64
N VAL A 8 -15.77 -55.45 -18.02
CA VAL A 8 -14.53 -54.86 -17.50
C VAL A 8 -14.36 -53.49 -18.16
N ALA A 9 -14.58 -52.43 -17.39
CA ALA A 9 -14.21 -51.07 -17.76
C ALA A 9 -12.72 -50.84 -17.42
N VAL A 10 -11.85 -50.80 -18.42
CA VAL A 10 -10.49 -50.27 -18.28
C VAL A 10 -10.47 -48.92 -18.98
N MET A 11 -10.81 -47.87 -18.24
CA MET A 11 -10.50 -46.51 -18.67
C MET A 11 -9.01 -46.28 -18.43
N ALA A 12 -8.26 -46.23 -19.53
CA ALA A 12 -6.87 -45.78 -19.55
C ALA A 12 -6.83 -44.30 -19.14
N LEU A 13 -6.33 -44.02 -17.94
CA LEU A 13 -6.02 -42.66 -17.49
C LEU A 13 -4.75 -42.20 -18.21
N CYS A 14 -4.91 -41.63 -19.41
CA CYS A 14 -3.86 -40.86 -20.06
C CYS A 14 -3.60 -39.60 -19.23
N SER A 15 -2.53 -39.60 -18.45
CA SER A 15 -2.01 -38.42 -17.77
C SER A 15 -1.54 -37.40 -18.82
N THR A 16 -2.32 -36.34 -19.04
CA THR A 16 -1.90 -35.20 -19.84
C THR A 16 -0.89 -34.36 -19.06
N PRO A 17 0.16 -33.84 -19.70
CA PRO A 17 1.03 -32.86 -19.06
C PRO A 17 0.24 -31.57 -18.87
N VAL A 18 0.18 -31.08 -17.63
CA VAL A 18 -0.28 -29.73 -17.32
C VAL A 18 0.67 -28.74 -18.00
N LEU A 19 0.18 -28.07 -19.05
CA LEU A 19 0.80 -26.83 -19.51
C LEU A 19 0.51 -25.77 -18.46
N ALA A 20 1.54 -25.32 -17.75
CA ALA A 20 1.48 -24.12 -16.95
C ALA A 20 1.22 -22.93 -17.88
N ALA A 21 -0.02 -22.45 -17.92
CA ALA A 21 -0.33 -21.15 -18.49
C ALA A 21 0.34 -20.09 -17.60
N GLN A 22 1.55 -19.69 -17.98
CA GLN A 22 2.23 -18.53 -17.43
C GLN A 22 1.50 -17.28 -17.92
N GLN A 23 0.37 -16.98 -17.30
CA GLN A 23 -0.42 -15.79 -17.57
C GLN A 23 -0.39 -14.89 -16.33
N GLY A 24 0.70 -14.12 -16.26
CA GLY A 24 0.96 -13.16 -15.20
C GLY A 24 2.20 -12.34 -15.52
N GLY A 25 2.11 -11.51 -16.56
CA GLY A 25 3.11 -10.49 -16.85
C GLY A 25 2.70 -9.18 -16.19
N PHE A 26 3.63 -8.49 -15.54
CA PHE A 26 3.41 -7.12 -15.13
C PHE A 26 3.23 -6.23 -16.38
N SER A 27 2.09 -5.54 -16.45
CA SER A 27 1.81 -4.51 -17.46
C SER A 27 1.68 -3.16 -16.77
N GLY A 28 2.72 -2.33 -16.83
CA GLY A 28 2.63 -0.94 -16.36
C GLY A 28 3.61 0.00 -17.06
N PRO A 29 3.43 1.31 -16.86
CA PRO A 29 4.17 2.34 -17.58
C PRO A 29 5.66 2.33 -17.21
N SER A 30 6.53 2.50 -18.21
CA SER A 30 7.99 2.49 -18.06
C SER A 30 8.47 3.55 -17.10
N ALA A 31 9.15 3.14 -16.03
CA ALA A 31 9.71 4.04 -15.04
C ALA A 31 11.14 4.47 -15.38
N THR A 32 11.40 5.78 -15.20
CA THR A 32 12.73 6.36 -15.20
C THR A 32 13.43 6.04 -13.88
N GLN A 33 14.60 5.40 -13.98
CA GLN A 33 15.46 4.97 -12.87
C GLN A 33 16.03 6.13 -12.04
N THR A 34 16.15 5.92 -10.73
CA THR A 34 17.32 6.38 -9.97
C THR A 34 17.62 5.43 -8.82
N GLN A 35 18.80 4.78 -8.93
CA GLN A 35 19.61 4.01 -7.96
C GLN A 35 18.92 3.13 -6.91
N GLY A 36 18.93 1.81 -7.17
CA GLY A 36 18.59 0.78 -6.19
C GLY A 36 18.07 -0.53 -6.78
N GLY A 37 17.69 -0.58 -8.06
CA GLY A 37 17.15 -1.78 -8.71
C GLY A 37 15.77 -2.20 -8.18
N GLY A 38 14.93 -2.80 -9.04
CA GLY A 38 13.58 -3.26 -8.66
C GLY A 38 12.48 -2.80 -9.61
N PHE A 39 11.28 -3.28 -9.31
CA PHE A 39 10.03 -2.89 -9.94
C PHE A 39 9.66 -1.45 -9.57
N VAL A 40 9.41 -0.59 -10.55
CA VAL A 40 8.83 0.74 -10.31
C VAL A 40 7.46 0.76 -10.97
N GLY A 41 6.43 0.65 -10.14
CA GLY A 41 5.04 0.72 -10.55
C GLY A 41 4.61 2.15 -10.91
N PRO A 42 3.36 2.34 -11.37
CA PRO A 42 2.81 3.69 -11.56
C PRO A 42 3.08 4.52 -10.30
N ASN A 43 3.76 5.65 -10.48
CA ASN A 43 4.15 6.55 -9.38
C ASN A 43 2.93 6.78 -8.48
N GLY A 44 3.03 6.27 -7.25
CA GLY A 44 1.89 5.99 -6.37
C GLY A 44 0.86 7.12 -6.36
N SER A 45 -0.36 6.80 -6.80
CA SER A 45 -1.48 7.72 -6.68
C SER A 45 -1.64 8.11 -5.21
N SER A 46 -1.62 9.41 -4.90
CA SER A 46 -1.95 9.88 -3.56
C SER A 46 -3.42 9.56 -3.26
N THR A 47 -3.70 9.06 -2.07
CA THR A 47 -5.08 8.93 -1.55
C THR A 47 -5.47 10.18 -0.76
N THR A 48 -6.73 10.27 -0.32
CA THR A 48 -7.21 11.34 0.55
C THR A 48 -7.18 10.91 2.01
N VAL A 49 -7.04 11.87 2.93
CA VAL A 49 -7.12 11.62 4.37
C VAL A 49 -8.42 10.93 4.74
N GLU A 50 -9.55 11.38 4.18
CA GLU A 50 -10.85 10.77 4.46
C GLU A 50 -10.93 9.32 3.98
N SER A 51 -10.35 9.01 2.81
CA SER A 51 -10.30 7.64 2.31
C SER A 51 -9.39 6.76 3.17
N ALA A 52 -8.24 7.29 3.61
CA ALA A 52 -7.29 6.57 4.45
C ALA A 52 -7.93 6.07 5.75
N LYS A 53 -8.80 6.88 6.39
CA LYS A 53 -9.54 6.48 7.60
C LYS A 53 -10.41 5.24 7.42
N SER A 54 -10.83 4.94 6.18
CA SER A 54 -11.68 3.78 5.87
C SER A 54 -10.90 2.53 5.48
N LEU A 55 -9.58 2.66 5.26
CA LEU A 55 -8.74 1.51 4.90
C LEU A 55 -8.55 0.56 6.07
N ARG A 56 -8.20 -0.69 5.75
CA ARG A 56 -7.80 -1.66 6.77
C ARG A 56 -6.50 -1.25 7.45
N ASP A 57 -6.28 -1.80 8.63
CA ASP A 57 -4.98 -1.81 9.30
C ASP A 57 -3.87 -2.37 8.36
N ASP A 58 -2.64 -1.91 8.54
CA ASP A 58 -1.45 -2.17 7.72
C ASP A 58 -1.55 -1.73 6.24
N ALA A 59 -2.57 -0.95 5.86
CA ALA A 59 -2.71 -0.49 4.48
C ALA A 59 -1.66 0.59 4.14
N TRP A 60 -0.83 0.35 3.12
CA TRP A 60 0.10 1.35 2.63
C TRP A 60 -0.61 2.52 1.95
N VAL A 61 -0.27 3.74 2.36
CA VAL A 61 -0.85 4.98 1.80
C VAL A 61 0.24 5.98 1.43
N THR A 62 -0.12 6.86 0.49
CA THR A 62 0.59 8.08 0.18
C THR A 62 -0.38 9.23 0.32
N LEU A 63 -0.10 10.20 1.19
CA LEU A 63 -0.94 11.36 1.45
C LEU A 63 -0.19 12.64 1.12
N ARG A 64 -0.90 13.65 0.62
CA ARG A 64 -0.36 15.00 0.36
C ARG A 64 -1.19 16.04 1.07
N GLY A 65 -0.52 16.95 1.76
CA GLY A 65 -1.15 17.90 2.67
C GLY A 65 -0.14 18.65 3.52
N ASN A 66 -0.56 19.11 4.69
CA ASN A 66 0.24 19.92 5.59
C ASN A 66 0.27 19.30 7.00
N ILE A 67 1.40 19.43 7.70
CA ILE A 67 1.48 19.15 9.13
C ILE A 67 1.14 20.43 9.87
N VAL A 68 -0.01 20.46 10.56
CA VAL A 68 -0.58 21.70 11.09
C VAL A 68 -0.40 21.87 12.60
N GLU A 69 -0.14 20.78 13.32
CA GLU A 69 0.00 20.78 14.77
C GLU A 69 0.85 19.59 15.24
N ARG A 70 1.60 19.78 16.33
CA ARG A 70 2.30 18.70 17.06
C ARG A 70 1.54 18.44 18.36
N ILE A 71 1.03 17.22 18.55
CA ILE A 71 0.24 16.83 19.73
C ILE A 71 1.17 16.29 20.83
N SER A 72 2.13 15.46 20.47
CA SER A 72 3.10 14.85 21.40
C SER A 72 4.48 14.71 20.76
N ASP A 73 5.34 13.83 21.27
CA ASP A 73 6.73 13.72 20.78
C ASP A 73 6.78 13.36 19.29
N ASP A 74 6.18 12.22 18.92
CA ASP A 74 6.14 11.76 17.54
C ASP A 74 4.75 11.91 16.89
N LEU A 75 3.73 12.37 17.63
CA LEU A 75 2.36 12.51 17.10
C LEU A 75 2.05 13.92 16.60
N TYR A 76 1.55 14.00 15.35
CA TYR A 76 1.21 15.26 14.67
C TYR A 76 -0.17 15.20 14.03
N VAL A 77 -0.77 16.36 13.76
CA VAL A 77 -1.98 16.48 12.94
C VAL A 77 -1.59 16.75 11.50
N PHE A 78 -1.99 15.85 10.60
CA PHE A 78 -1.91 16.01 9.16
C PHE A 78 -3.25 16.44 8.60
N LYS A 79 -3.24 17.37 7.65
CA LYS A 79 -4.44 17.93 7.02
C LYS A 79 -4.32 17.92 5.50
N ASP A 80 -5.39 17.49 4.84
CA ASP A 80 -5.63 17.76 3.41
C ASP A 80 -6.98 18.47 3.20
N ALA A 81 -7.45 18.55 1.95
CA ALA A 81 -8.73 19.17 1.62
C ALA A 81 -9.97 18.37 2.10
N THR A 82 -9.79 17.08 2.41
CA THR A 82 -10.86 16.17 2.82
C THR A 82 -11.01 16.02 4.32
N GLY A 83 -9.94 16.28 5.09
CA GLY A 83 -10.01 16.29 6.54
C GLY A 83 -8.66 16.28 7.22
N THR A 84 -8.67 15.85 8.48
CA THR A 84 -7.47 15.67 9.31
C THR A 84 -7.33 14.24 9.79
N ILE A 85 -6.10 13.81 10.03
CA ILE A 85 -5.74 12.53 10.63
C ILE A 85 -4.46 12.69 11.46
N ASN A 86 -4.32 11.91 12.52
CA ASN A 86 -3.08 11.86 13.27
C ASN A 86 -2.02 11.08 12.48
N VAL A 87 -0.77 11.50 12.63
CA VAL A 87 0.37 10.84 12.00
C VAL A 87 1.49 10.70 13.02
N ASP A 88 2.05 9.50 13.13
CA ASP A 88 3.26 9.23 13.90
C ASP A 88 4.48 9.43 12.99
N ILE A 89 5.37 10.36 13.36
CA ILE A 89 6.59 10.70 12.64
C ILE A 89 7.78 10.68 13.60
N ASP A 90 8.35 9.50 13.79
CA ASP A 90 9.61 9.29 14.49
C ASP A 90 10.71 10.28 14.02
N HIS A 91 11.50 10.77 14.97
CA HIS A 91 12.61 11.71 14.74
C HIS A 91 13.50 11.36 13.51
N LYS A 92 13.78 10.07 13.27
CA LYS A 92 14.62 9.60 12.16
C LYS A 92 14.02 9.85 10.78
N ARG A 93 12.71 10.07 10.68
CA ARG A 93 12.01 10.31 9.40
C ARG A 93 12.34 11.69 8.83
N TRP A 94 12.62 12.65 9.71
CA TRP A 94 12.90 14.02 9.30
C TRP A 94 14.20 14.15 8.51
N ASN A 95 15.27 13.42 8.85
CA ASN A 95 16.56 13.48 8.13
C ASN A 95 17.06 14.92 7.89
N GLY A 96 16.88 15.81 8.88
CA GLY A 96 17.24 17.24 8.77
C GLY A 96 16.21 18.12 8.04
N LEU A 97 15.11 17.55 7.55
CA LEU A 97 14.00 18.28 6.94
C LEU A 97 13.29 19.13 8.00
N THR A 98 13.19 20.43 7.74
CA THR A 98 12.37 21.36 8.53
C THR A 98 11.05 21.61 7.82
N VAL A 99 9.92 21.27 8.44
CA VAL A 99 8.56 21.49 7.89
C VAL A 99 7.82 22.48 8.77
N THR A 100 7.10 23.40 8.12
CA THR A 100 6.20 24.37 8.74
C THR A 100 4.75 24.08 8.30
N PRO A 101 3.73 24.60 9.00
CA PRO A 101 2.33 24.43 8.57
C PRO A 101 1.99 24.96 7.19
N GLN A 102 2.84 25.82 6.60
CA GLN A 102 2.68 26.37 5.25
C GLN A 102 3.29 25.47 4.17
N ASP A 103 4.16 24.53 4.55
CA ASP A 103 4.81 23.62 3.61
C ASP A 103 3.87 22.48 3.25
N THR A 104 3.68 22.24 1.95
CA THR A 104 3.03 21.02 1.49
C THR A 104 4.04 19.88 1.52
N VAL A 105 3.64 18.76 2.13
CA VAL A 105 4.45 17.55 2.24
C VAL A 105 3.71 16.37 1.64
N GLU A 106 4.48 15.39 1.16
CA GLU A 106 4.00 14.04 0.91
C GLU A 106 4.53 13.13 2.02
N ILE A 107 3.62 12.38 2.65
CA ILE A 107 3.97 11.32 3.59
C ILE A 107 3.60 9.97 3.00
N GLN A 108 4.43 8.98 3.28
CA GLN A 108 4.19 7.59 2.93
C GLN A 108 4.33 6.75 4.20
N GLY A 109 3.37 5.86 4.41
CA GLY A 109 3.29 5.09 5.63
C GLY A 109 2.18 4.06 5.58
N GLU A 110 1.98 3.41 6.72
CA GLU A 110 0.94 2.41 6.93
C GLU A 110 -0.21 3.05 7.70
N VAL A 111 -1.44 2.67 7.39
CA VAL A 111 -2.58 2.95 8.26
C VAL A 111 -2.43 2.06 9.48
N ASP A 112 -2.29 2.65 10.67
CA ASP A 112 -2.37 1.96 11.95
C ASP A 112 -3.78 2.18 12.50
N LYS A 113 -4.53 1.08 12.63
CA LYS A 113 -5.94 1.10 13.02
C LYS A 113 -6.22 0.11 14.13
N ASP A 114 -6.52 0.66 15.30
CA ASP A 114 -7.15 -0.04 16.39
C ASP A 114 -8.68 0.12 16.40
N TRP A 115 -9.33 -0.56 17.35
CA TRP A 115 -10.77 -0.49 17.56
C TRP A 115 -11.30 0.93 17.87
N ASN A 116 -10.46 1.87 18.32
CA ASN A 116 -10.83 3.24 18.70
C ASN A 116 -9.96 4.36 18.11
N SER A 117 -8.98 4.05 17.26
CA SER A 117 -8.08 5.03 16.67
C SER A 117 -7.77 4.70 15.21
N VAL A 118 -7.37 5.73 14.46
CA VAL A 118 -6.76 5.57 13.16
C VAL A 118 -5.71 6.66 12.98
N GLU A 119 -4.50 6.24 12.65
CA GLU A 119 -3.37 7.12 12.39
C GLU A 119 -2.53 6.59 11.25
N ILE A 120 -1.59 7.42 10.77
CA ILE A 120 -0.63 7.02 9.75
C ILE A 120 0.74 6.91 10.38
N ASP A 121 1.29 5.72 10.25
CA ASP A 121 2.57 5.31 10.79
C ASP A 121 3.66 5.62 9.74
N VAL A 122 4.30 6.79 9.85
CA VAL A 122 5.05 7.39 8.73
C VAL A 122 6.41 6.73 8.55
N LYS A 123 6.65 6.22 7.34
CA LYS A 123 7.95 5.64 6.95
C LYS A 123 8.81 6.61 6.14
N GLN A 124 8.20 7.57 5.44
CA GLN A 124 8.90 8.61 4.68
C GLN A 124 8.10 9.92 4.65
N ILE A 125 8.81 11.04 4.80
CA ILE A 125 8.28 12.39 4.59
C ILE A 125 9.18 13.15 3.62
N ARG A 126 8.57 13.93 2.73
CA ARG A 126 9.29 14.91 1.91
C ARG A 126 8.44 16.14 1.64
N LYS A 127 9.07 17.31 1.51
CA LYS A 127 8.40 18.48 0.94
C LYS A 127 8.10 18.24 -0.53
N VAL A 128 6.94 18.69 -0.97
CA VAL A 128 6.59 18.79 -2.39
C VAL A 128 6.56 20.26 -2.74
N ASN A 129 7.42 20.65 -3.68
CA ASN A 129 7.33 22.01 -4.22
C ASN A 129 6.08 22.07 -5.11
N PRO A 130 5.30 23.17 -5.04
CA PRO A 130 4.22 23.42 -5.98
C PRO A 130 4.72 23.53 -7.41
#